data_AF-A0A1J5QXM0-F1
#
_entry.id   AF-A0A1J5QXM0-F1
#
_cell.length_a   1.000
_cell.length_b   1.000
_cell.length_c   1.000
_cell.angle_alpha   90.00
_cell.angle_beta   90.00
_cell.angle_gamma   90.00
#
_symmetry.space_group_name_H-M   'P 1'
#
loop_
_entity.id
_entity.type
_entity.pdbx_description
1 polymer ?
#
loop_
_entity_poly.entity_id
_entity_poly.type
_entity_poly.pdbx_seq_one_letter_code
_entity_poly.pdbx_strand_id
1 'polypeptide(L)' 'MNAILSPIESEFATSDEAKAHDAWFRSRVLTSLADTRPAVPHDQVMAESEAIIQAAILRKAAASQKP' A
#
# COMPACT_ATOMS: atom_id res chain seq x y z
N MET A 1 -14.54 -4.68 -23.64
CA MET A 1 -13.95 -5.93 -24.19
C MET A 1 -12.82 -6.31 -23.28
N ASN A 2 -12.92 -7.49 -22.68
CA ASN A 2 -11.91 -8.03 -21.79
C ASN A 2 -10.88 -8.81 -22.61
N ALA A 3 -9.61 -8.41 -22.54
CA ALA A 3 -8.52 -9.07 -23.26
C ALA A 3 -7.60 -9.74 -22.23
N ILE A 4 -7.13 -10.96 -22.55
CA ILE A 4 -6.06 -11.61 -21.77
C ILE A 4 -4.74 -10.94 -22.13
N LEU A 5 -3.98 -10.53 -21.12
CA LEU A 5 -2.70 -9.86 -21.26
C LEU A 5 -1.57 -10.85 -20.93
N SER A 6 -0.46 -10.79 -21.66
CA SER A 6 0.69 -11.62 -21.31
C SER A 6 1.44 -11.02 -20.10
N PRO A 7 2.13 -11.84 -19.29
CA PRO A 7 2.89 -11.36 -18.12
C PRO A 7 4.03 -10.38 -18.45
N ILE A 8 4.49 -10.34 -19.71
CA ILE A 8 5.52 -9.38 -20.16
C ILE A 8 4.90 -8.01 -20.45
N GLU A 9 3.67 -7.97 -20.95
CA GLU A 9 2.97 -6.74 -21.29
C GLU A 9 2.27 -6.11 -20.08
N SER A 10 1.79 -6.92 -19.14
CA SER A 10 1.07 -6.44 -17.97
C SER A 10 1.24 -7.36 -16.77
N GLU A 11 1.22 -6.77 -15.58
CA GLU A 11 1.09 -7.48 -14.30
C GLU A 11 -0.33 -8.01 -14.04
N PHE A 12 -1.33 -7.50 -14.78
CA PHE A 12 -2.71 -7.96 -14.69
C PHE A 12 -2.99 -9.03 -15.74
N ALA A 13 -3.75 -10.06 -15.36
CA ALA A 13 -4.11 -11.12 -16.29
C ALA A 13 -5.07 -10.63 -17.39
N THR A 14 -5.86 -9.59 -17.08
CA THR A 14 -6.87 -9.10 -18.01
C THR A 14 -6.96 -7.57 -18.09
N SER A 15 -7.43 -7.07 -19.23
CA SER A 15 -7.59 -5.63 -19.46
C SER A 15 -8.67 -4.98 -18.60
N ASP A 16 -9.67 -5.74 -18.14
CA ASP A 16 -10.68 -5.21 -17.23
C ASP A 16 -10.15 -5.14 -15.79
N GLU A 17 -9.31 -6.08 -15.34
CA GLU A 17 -8.59 -5.97 -14.06
C GLU A 17 -7.66 -4.76 -14.04
N ALA A 18 -6.89 -4.56 -15.11
CA ALA A 18 -5.99 -3.41 -15.23
C ALA A 18 -6.75 -2.07 -15.14
N LYS A 19 -7.91 -1.96 -15.80
CA LYS A 19 -8.78 -0.76 -15.73
C LYS A 19 -9.37 -0.56 -14.34
N ALA A 20 -9.80 -1.64 -13.69
CA ALA A 20 -10.32 -1.58 -12.33
C ALA A 20 -9.24 -1.07 -11.36
N HIS A 21 -8.01 -1.56 -11.49
CA HIS A 21 -6.88 -1.06 -10.72
C HIS A 21 -6.56 0.41 -11.03
N ASP A 22 -6.49 0.82 -12.31
CA ASP A 22 -6.24 2.22 -12.67
C ASP A 22 -7.31 3.16 -12.11
N ALA A 23 -8.60 2.79 -12.19
CA ALA A 23 -9.68 3.59 -11.63
C ALA A 23 -9.57 3.74 -10.09
N TRP A 24 -9.28 2.64 -9.39
CA TRP A 24 -9.04 2.66 -7.95
C TRP A 24 -7.81 3.50 -7.60
N PHE A 25 -6.70 3.31 -8.30
CA PHE A 25 -5.44 4.00 -8.05
C PHE A 25 -5.58 5.51 -8.26
N ARG A 26 -6.23 5.94 -9.35
CA ARG A 26 -6.54 7.37 -9.59
C ARG A 26 -7.39 7.97 -8.49
N SER A 27 -8.43 7.26 -8.04
CA SER A 27 -9.27 7.72 -6.93
C SER A 27 -8.46 7.90 -5.64
N ARG A 28 -7.56 6.95 -5.34
CA ARG A 28 -6.63 7.04 -4.19
C ARG A 28 -5.68 8.22 -4.33
N VAL A 29 -5.08 8.43 -5.50
CA VAL A 29 -4.18 9.56 -5.78
C VAL A 29 -4.90 10.89 -5.63
N LEU A 30 -6.10 11.04 -6.19
CA LEU A 30 -6.89 12.26 -6.06
C LEU A 30 -7.25 12.56 -4.60
N THR A 31 -7.59 11.52 -3.82
CA THR A 31 -7.84 11.65 -2.38
C THR A 31 -6.58 12.13 -1.65
N SER A 32 -5.41 11.58 -1.97
CA SER A 32 -4.14 12.02 -1.37
C SER A 32 -3.75 13.45 -1.78
N LEU A 33 -4.00 13.85 -3.03
CA LEU A 33 -3.73 15.22 -3.51
C LEU A 33 -4.66 16.26 -2.89
N ALA A 34 -5.88 15.86 -2.52
CA ALA A 34 -6.82 16.72 -1.82
C ALA A 34 -6.50 16.89 -0.32
N ASP A 35 -5.56 16.11 0.21
CA ASP A 35 -5.13 16.20 1.61
C ASP A 35 -4.31 17.49 1.83
N THR A 36 -4.81 18.36 2.71
CA THR A 36 -4.19 19.67 2.98
C THR A 36 -3.10 19.61 4.05
N ARG A 37 -2.85 18.44 4.64
CA ARG A 37 -1.78 18.28 5.64
C ARG A 37 -0.41 18.48 4.97
N PRO A 38 0.56 19.10 5.67
CA PRO A 38 1.89 19.27 5.11
C PRO A 38 2.56 17.90 4.88
N ALA A 39 3.45 17.85 3.89
CA ALA A 39 4.29 16.68 3.66
C ALA A 39 5.16 16.39 4.89
N VAL A 40 5.36 15.11 5.17
CA VAL A 40 6.20 14.65 6.27
C VAL A 40 7.65 14.50 5.79
N PRO A 41 8.66 14.99 6.55
CA PRO A 41 10.06 14.76 6.23
C PRO A 41 10.41 13.27 6.16
N HIS A 42 11.34 12.88 5.29
CA HIS A 42 11.76 11.48 5.14
C HIS A 42 12.17 10.84 6.47
N ASP A 43 13.00 11.51 7.25
CA ASP A 43 13.49 11.00 8.54
C ASP A 43 12.35 10.71 9.53
N GLN A 44 11.31 11.54 9.51
CA GLN A 44 10.14 11.32 10.34
C GLN A 44 9.35 10.08 9.89
N VAL A 45 9.15 9.88 8.57
CA VAL A 45 8.50 8.66 8.05
C VAL A 45 9.29 7.41 8.45
N MET A 46 10.61 7.46 8.41
CA MET A 46 11.47 6.35 8.81
C MET A 46 11.37 6.06 10.31
N ALA A 47 11.37 7.09 11.16
CA ALA A 47 11.22 6.95 12.60
C ALA A 47 9.85 6.36 12.98
N GLU A 48 8.77 6.82 12.35
CA GLU A 48 7.42 6.29 12.55
C GLU A 48 7.31 4.83 12.11
N SER A 49 7.92 4.49 10.97
CA SER A 49 7.94 3.11 10.44
C SER A 49 8.68 2.15 11.37
N GLU A 50 9.85 2.55 11.87
CA GLU A 50 10.63 1.75 12.85
C GLU A 50 9.80 1.50 14.12
N ALA A 51 9.13 2.54 14.64
CA ALA A 51 8.28 2.41 15.83
C ALA A 51 7.13 1.40 15.62
N ILE A 52 6.48 1.41 14.44
CA ILE A 52 5.43 0.46 14.09
C ILE A 52 5.98 -0.97 14.03
N ILE A 53 7.16 -1.17 13.43
CA ILE A 53 7.81 -2.48 13.33
C ILE A 53 8.14 -3.01 14.72
N GLN A 54 8.75 -2.20 15.58
CA GLN A 54 9.10 -2.61 16.95
C GLN A 54 7.85 -2.96 17.77
N ALA A 55 6.78 -2.17 17.66
CA ALA A 55 5.51 -2.48 18.32
C ALA A 55 4.93 -3.82 17.84
N ALA A 56 5.01 -4.12 16.54
CA ALA A 56 4.56 -5.39 15.98
C ALA A 56 5.41 -6.59 16.48
N ILE A 57 6.73 -6.42 16.57
CA ILE A 57 7.65 -7.44 17.11
C ILE A 57 7.29 -7.76 18.57
N LEU A 58 7.15 -6.74 19.41
CA LEU A 58 6.80 -6.91 20.82
C LEU A 58 5.44 -7.58 20.99
N ARG A 59 4.44 -7.18 20.19
CA ARG A 59 3.11 -7.82 20.19
C ARG A 59 3.20 -9.30 19.85
N LYS A 60 3.97 -9.66 18.82
CA LYS A 60 4.16 -11.06 18.42
C LYS A 60 4.86 -11.85 19.54
N ALA A 61 5.92 -11.30 20.13
CA ALA A 61 6.63 -11.93 21.24
C ALA A 61 5.74 -12.16 22.46
N ALA A 62 4.90 -11.19 22.82
CA ALA A 62 3.94 -11.32 23.92
C ALA A 62 2.85 -12.36 23.63
N ALA A 63 2.37 -12.45 22.39
CA ALA A 63 1.40 -13.46 21.98
C ALA A 63 1.98 -14.88 22.02
N SER A 64 3.28 -15.04 21.73
CA SER A 64 3.99 -16.33 21.84
C SER A 64 4.33 -16.74 23.27
N GLN A 65 4.23 -15.84 24.25
CA GLN A 65 4.52 -16.08 25.67
C GLN A 65 3.26 -16.31 26.51
N LYS A 66 2.07 -16.25 25.92
CA LYS A 66 0.81 -16.56 26.60
C LYS A 66 0.64 -18.10 26.65
N PRO A 67 0.43 -18.69 27.84
CA PRO A 67 0.26 -20.14 27.98
C PRO A 67 -1.02 -20.65 27.31
#